data_AF-A0A6V7TQ36-F1
#
_entry.id   AF-A0A6V7TQ36-F1
#
_cell.length_a   1.000
_cell.length_b   1.000
_cell.length_c   1.000
_cell.angle_alpha   90.00
_cell.angle_beta   90.00
_cell.angle_gamma   90.00
#
_symmetry.space_group_name_H-M   'P 1'
#
loop_
_entity.id
_entity.type
_entity.pdbx_description
1 polymer ?
#
loop_
_entity_poly.entity_id
_entity_poly.type
_entity_poly.pdbx_seq_one_letter_code
_entity_poly.pdbx_strand_id
1 'polypeptide(L)'
;MWQIKRITILFPLLLFNFIISISATFCPTSLMRNQTACTCEEYIDGAIIKCNGPNGPLVVENLKKLNVDVRELVLENANIIEIGPRAFLGMRIKKLVLDNNKIKLIQKNAFRGLESILQELSIVGNRLTEVPIAALDG
;
A
#
# COMPACT_ATOMS: atom_id res chain seq x y z
N MET A 1 8.92 58.13 33.77
CA MET A 1 7.88 58.24 32.72
C MET A 1 8.31 57.44 31.49
N TRP A 2 8.27 56.09 31.60
CA TRP A 2 8.42 55.16 30.47
C TRP A 2 7.60 53.93 30.84
N GLN A 3 6.34 53.90 30.38
CA GLN A 3 5.45 52.74 30.52
C GLN A 3 5.76 51.80 29.36
N ILE A 4 6.22 50.59 29.67
CA ILE A 4 6.37 49.50 28.71
C ILE A 4 4.96 49.11 28.27
N LYS A 5 4.52 49.64 27.11
CA LYS A 5 3.27 49.22 26.49
C LYS A 5 3.45 47.78 26.02
N ARG A 6 2.65 46.86 26.57
CA ARG A 6 2.44 45.52 26.01
C ARG A 6 2.11 45.66 24.53
N ILE A 7 3.05 45.30 23.65
CA ILE A 7 2.79 45.15 22.23
C ILE A 7 2.17 43.77 22.08
N THR A 8 0.84 43.71 22.11
CA THR A 8 0.12 42.53 21.66
C THR A 8 0.24 42.51 20.14
N ILE A 9 1.13 41.68 19.61
CA ILE A 9 1.22 41.46 18.16
C ILE A 9 -0.04 40.68 17.79
N LEU A 10 -1.08 41.39 17.33
CA LEU A 10 -2.18 40.77 16.61
C LEU A 10 -1.57 40.23 15.31
N PHE A 11 -1.30 38.92 15.27
CA PHE A 11 -1.04 38.23 14.03
C PHE A 11 -2.20 38.57 13.08
N PRO A 12 -1.95 39.15 11.89
CA PRO A 12 -3.02 39.39 10.95
C PRO A 12 -3.64 38.02 10.62
N LEU A 13 -4.93 37.88 10.89
CA LEU A 13 -5.76 36.68 10.65
C LEU A 13 -5.75 36.18 9.18
N LEU A 14 -4.98 36.83 8.31
CA LEU A 14 -4.82 36.53 6.89
C LEU A 14 -3.58 35.66 6.58
N LEU A 15 -2.73 35.32 7.55
CA LEU A 15 -1.60 34.40 7.34
C LEU A 15 -1.81 32.99 7.93
N PHE A 16 -2.94 32.74 8.62
CA PHE A 16 -3.30 31.41 9.13
C PHE A 16 -4.32 30.69 8.24
N ASN A 17 -4.34 30.99 6.94
CA ASN A 17 -5.17 30.28 5.95
C ASN A 17 -4.32 29.69 4.83
N PHE A 18 -3.16 29.15 5.19
CA PHE A 18 -2.35 28.35 4.27
C PHE A 18 -1.80 27.10 4.95
N ILE A 19 -2.62 26.46 5.79
CA ILE A 19 -2.52 25.00 5.89
C ILE A 19 -3.32 24.53 4.69
N ILE A 20 -2.64 24.38 3.55
CA ILE A 20 -3.20 23.68 2.40
C ILE A 20 -3.64 22.32 2.94
N SER A 21 -4.94 22.07 3.00
CA SER A 21 -5.46 20.72 3.11
C SER A 21 -5.08 20.01 1.83
N ILE A 22 -3.84 19.49 1.76
CA ILE A 22 -3.43 18.58 0.70
C ILE A 22 -4.16 17.27 1.00
N SER A 23 -5.45 17.21 0.68
CA SER A 23 -6.10 15.92 0.48
C SER A 23 -5.72 15.47 -0.92
N ALA A 24 -4.46 15.07 -1.09
CA ALA A 24 -4.15 14.10 -2.12
C ALA A 24 -4.88 12.84 -1.66
N THR A 25 -6.03 12.53 -2.27
CA THR A 25 -6.75 11.29 -1.98
C THR A 25 -5.90 10.15 -2.54
N PHE A 26 -4.97 9.64 -1.75
CA PHE A 26 -4.07 8.56 -2.11
C PHE A 26 -4.81 7.23 -2.27
N CYS A 27 -6.01 7.11 -1.69
CA CYS A 27 -6.91 6.01 -1.93
C CYS A 27 -7.73 6.25 -3.21
N PRO A 28 -7.55 5.43 -4.25
CA PRO A 28 -8.28 5.60 -5.50
C PRO A 28 -9.76 5.28 -5.30
N THR A 29 -10.63 6.26 -5.55
CA THR A 29 -12.09 6.11 -5.48
C THR A 29 -12.63 5.02 -6.42
N SER A 30 -11.88 4.71 -7.49
CA SER A 30 -12.15 3.60 -8.42
C SER A 30 -11.96 2.23 -7.78
N LEU A 31 -11.09 2.09 -6.76
CA LEU A 31 -10.88 0.84 -6.03
C LEU A 31 -12.04 0.50 -5.09
N MET A 32 -12.77 1.53 -4.66
CA MET A 32 -13.87 1.44 -3.70
C MET A 32 -15.24 1.31 -4.36
N ARG A 33 -15.34 1.44 -5.70
CA ARG A 33 -16.63 1.31 -6.40
C ARG A 33 -17.02 -0.17 -6.47
N ASN A 34 -18.01 -0.56 -5.66
CA ASN A 34 -18.62 -1.91 -5.59
C ASN A 34 -17.76 -3.01 -4.93
N GLN A 35 -16.66 -2.66 -4.26
CA GLN A 35 -15.80 -3.59 -3.53
C GLN A 35 -16.16 -3.57 -2.03
N THR A 36 -17.13 -4.36 -1.58
CA THR A 36 -17.40 -4.57 -0.13
C THR A 36 -16.31 -5.40 0.56
N ALA A 37 -15.48 -6.07 -0.24
CA ALA A 37 -14.42 -6.97 0.20
C ALA A 37 -13.06 -6.28 0.40
N CYS A 38 -12.93 -4.98 0.10
CA CYS A 38 -11.68 -4.26 0.27
C CYS A 38 -11.86 -2.99 1.11
N THR A 39 -10.87 -2.66 1.92
CA THR A 39 -10.73 -1.37 2.61
C THR A 39 -9.49 -0.66 2.14
N CYS A 40 -9.53 0.67 2.14
CA CYS A 40 -8.39 1.52 1.84
C CYS A 40 -8.31 2.63 2.88
N GLU A 41 -7.17 2.74 3.56
CA GLU A 41 -6.90 3.76 4.55
C GLU A 41 -5.63 4.53 4.17
N GLU A 42 -5.68 5.85 4.29
CA GLU A 42 -4.56 6.72 3.95
C GLU A 42 -3.68 7.00 5.17
N TYR A 43 -2.37 6.84 4.99
CA TYR A 43 -1.36 7.22 5.98
C TYR A 43 -0.29 8.09 5.33
N ILE A 44 0.43 8.84 6.16
CA ILE A 44 1.49 9.78 5.75
C ILE A 44 2.57 9.10 4.88
N ASP A 45 2.80 7.81 5.09
CA ASP A 45 3.87 7.04 4.46
C ASP A 45 3.37 5.97 3.46
N GLY A 46 2.12 6.06 3.03
CA GLY A 46 1.52 5.21 1.99
C GLY A 46 0.14 4.67 2.37
N ALA A 47 -0.60 4.19 1.37
CA ALA A 47 -1.93 3.62 1.58
C ALA A 47 -1.85 2.22 2.22
N ILE A 48 -2.80 1.90 3.10
CA ILE A 48 -3.05 0.55 3.60
C ILE A 48 -4.28 0.02 2.86
N ILE A 49 -4.10 -1.04 2.08
CA ILE A 49 -5.16 -1.64 1.26
C ILE A 49 -5.33 -3.09 1.71
N LYS A 50 -6.51 -3.42 2.22
CA LYS A 50 -6.82 -4.77 2.69
C LYS A 50 -7.99 -5.33 1.91
N CYS A 51 -7.80 -6.49 1.29
CA CYS A 51 -8.82 -7.16 0.49
C CYS A 51 -8.98 -8.60 0.95
N ASN A 52 -10.23 -9.03 1.09
CA ASN A 52 -10.59 -10.41 1.41
C ASN A 52 -11.57 -10.93 0.36
N GLY A 53 -11.13 -11.87 -0.46
CA GLY A 53 -11.93 -12.51 -1.50
C GLY A 53 -11.28 -12.48 -2.89
N PRO A 54 -11.98 -13.01 -3.91
CA PRO A 54 -11.39 -13.38 -5.19
C PRO A 54 -10.91 -12.21 -6.06
N ASN A 55 -11.25 -10.97 -5.70
CA ASN A 55 -10.91 -9.78 -6.49
C ASN A 55 -9.48 -9.25 -6.23
N GLY A 56 -8.69 -9.89 -5.35
CA GLY A 56 -7.33 -9.45 -5.03
C GLY A 56 -6.41 -9.22 -6.23
N PRO A 57 -6.30 -10.16 -7.20
CA PRO A 57 -5.48 -9.95 -8.40
C PRO A 57 -5.91 -8.74 -9.24
N LEU A 58 -7.22 -8.50 -9.37
CA LEU A 58 -7.74 -7.33 -10.09
C LEU A 58 -7.33 -6.02 -9.38
N VAL A 59 -7.31 -6.02 -8.05
CA VAL A 59 -6.85 -4.87 -7.26
C VAL A 59 -5.38 -4.56 -7.54
N VAL A 60 -4.52 -5.58 -7.60
CA VAL A 60 -3.09 -5.41 -7.96
C VAL A 60 -2.93 -4.75 -9.33
N GLU A 61 -3.67 -5.23 -10.34
CA GLU A 61 -3.61 -4.69 -11.70
C GLU A 61 -4.12 -3.24 -11.78
N ASN A 62 -5.09 -2.86 -10.96
CA ASN A 62 -5.55 -1.48 -10.87
C ASN A 62 -4.52 -0.58 -10.17
N LEU A 63 -3.91 -1.06 -9.08
CA LEU A 63 -2.91 -0.29 -8.34
C LEU A 63 -1.66 0.00 -9.18
N LYS A 64 -1.22 -0.95 -10.02
CA LYS A 64 -0.10 -0.74 -10.96
C LYS A 64 -0.30 0.47 -11.86
N LYS A 65 -1.53 0.73 -12.31
CA LYS A 65 -1.85 1.85 -13.21
C LYS A 65 -1.87 3.20 -12.51
N LEU A 66 -2.03 3.20 -11.19
CA LEU A 66 -2.25 4.39 -10.38
C LEU A 66 -0.96 4.90 -9.74
N ASN A 67 0.10 4.06 -9.72
CA ASN A 67 1.42 4.41 -9.19
C ASN A 67 1.36 4.97 -7.76
N VAL A 68 0.54 4.33 -6.92
CA VAL A 68 0.33 4.70 -5.52
C VAL A 68 1.40 4.03 -4.65
N ASP A 69 1.93 4.78 -3.69
CA ASP A 69 2.78 4.22 -2.62
C ASP A 69 1.92 3.42 -1.65
N VAL A 70 2.22 2.13 -1.51
CA VAL A 70 1.47 1.20 -0.66
C VAL A 70 2.32 0.84 0.56
N ARG A 71 1.86 1.28 1.73
CA ARG A 71 2.47 0.88 2.99
C ARG A 71 2.21 -0.59 3.27
N GLU A 72 0.97 -1.03 3.10
CA GLU A 72 0.56 -2.39 3.39
C GLU A 72 -0.48 -2.85 2.37
N LEU A 73 -0.21 -3.96 1.69
CA LEU A 73 -1.14 -4.63 0.80
C LEU A 73 -1.48 -6.01 1.38
N VAL A 74 -2.74 -6.19 1.78
CA VAL A 74 -3.26 -7.47 2.27
C VAL A 74 -4.23 -8.05 1.26
N LEU A 75 -3.95 -9.26 0.77
CA LEU A 75 -4.82 -10.01 -0.14
C LEU A 75 -5.08 -11.40 0.42
N GLU A 76 -6.19 -11.58 1.12
CA GLU A 76 -6.59 -12.87 1.70
C GLU A 76 -7.73 -13.53 0.92
N ASN A 77 -7.82 -14.86 0.98
CA ASN A 77 -8.91 -15.63 0.36
C ASN A 77 -9.13 -15.32 -1.14
N ALA A 78 -8.07 -14.91 -1.83
CA ALA A 78 -8.13 -14.46 -3.22
C ALA A 78 -7.93 -15.59 -4.23
N ASN A 79 -7.85 -16.85 -3.77
CA ASN A 79 -7.59 -18.04 -4.59
C ASN A 79 -6.31 -17.94 -5.42
N ILE A 80 -5.30 -17.19 -4.95
CA ILE A 80 -4.02 -17.07 -5.65
C ILE A 80 -3.31 -18.43 -5.56
N ILE A 81 -2.95 -19.01 -6.71
CA ILE A 81 -2.29 -20.32 -6.81
C ILE A 81 -0.80 -20.18 -7.15
N GLU A 82 -0.44 -19.14 -7.90
CA GLU A 82 0.91 -18.88 -8.35
C GLU A 82 1.19 -17.38 -8.32
N ILE A 83 2.42 -17.01 -7.93
CA ILE A 83 2.94 -15.66 -8.13
C ILE A 83 3.92 -15.71 -9.30
N GLY A 84 3.53 -15.09 -10.42
CA GLY A 84 4.34 -15.03 -11.63
C GLY A 84 5.55 -14.09 -11.50
N PRO A 85 6.50 -14.15 -12.46
CA PRO A 85 7.64 -13.24 -12.48
C PRO A 85 7.17 -11.80 -12.65
N ARG A 86 7.81 -10.85 -11.95
CA ARG A 86 7.49 -9.40 -12.03
C ARG A 86 6.03 -9.08 -11.65
N ALA A 87 5.41 -9.90 -10.78
CA ALA A 87 4.00 -9.75 -10.40
C ALA A 87 3.67 -8.37 -9.82
N PHE A 88 4.64 -7.71 -9.18
CA PHE A 88 4.48 -6.40 -8.54
C PHE A 88 5.37 -5.32 -9.16
N LEU A 89 5.85 -5.51 -10.38
CA LEU A 89 6.74 -4.56 -11.03
C LEU A 89 6.08 -3.18 -11.17
N GLY A 90 6.83 -2.13 -10.81
CA GLY A 90 6.36 -0.75 -10.84
C GLY A 90 5.50 -0.35 -9.63
N MET A 91 5.22 -1.27 -8.72
CA MET A 91 4.58 -0.95 -7.44
C MET A 91 5.63 -0.63 -6.38
N ARG A 92 5.23 0.15 -5.36
CA ARG A 92 6.06 0.47 -4.20
C ARG A 92 5.33 -0.03 -2.96
N ILE A 93 5.65 -1.26 -2.53
CA ILE A 93 4.96 -1.96 -1.44
C ILE A 93 5.95 -2.22 -0.30
N LYS A 94 5.68 -1.69 0.90
CA LYS A 94 6.54 -1.94 2.08
C LYS A 94 6.19 -3.25 2.77
N LYS A 95 4.91 -3.57 2.91
CA LYS A 95 4.42 -4.82 3.52
C LYS A 95 3.44 -5.52 2.58
N LEU A 96 3.71 -6.78 2.26
CA LEU A 96 2.89 -7.61 1.40
C LEU A 96 2.40 -8.84 2.17
N VAL A 97 1.10 -8.95 2.38
CA VAL A 97 0.45 -10.07 3.07
C VAL A 97 -0.41 -10.82 2.07
N LEU A 98 -0.03 -12.07 1.80
CA LEU A 98 -0.71 -13.00 0.89
C LEU A 98 -1.23 -14.23 1.64
N ASP A 99 -1.57 -14.04 2.90
CA ASP A 99 -1.98 -15.11 3.80
C ASP A 99 -3.29 -15.76 3.34
N ASN A 100 -3.49 -17.02 3.76
CA ASN A 100 -4.73 -17.78 3.52
C ASN A 100 -5.13 -17.86 2.03
N ASN A 101 -4.15 -17.92 1.14
CA ASN A 101 -4.34 -18.22 -0.28
C ASN A 101 -4.07 -19.70 -0.58
N LYS A 102 -3.88 -20.04 -1.86
CA LYS A 102 -3.61 -21.40 -2.32
C LYS A 102 -2.26 -21.47 -3.04
N ILE A 103 -1.33 -20.57 -2.70
CA ILE A 103 -0.07 -20.40 -3.42
C ILE A 103 0.74 -21.67 -3.28
N LYS A 104 1.05 -22.29 -4.42
CA LYS A 104 1.90 -23.49 -4.53
C LYS A 104 3.25 -23.18 -5.14
N LEU A 105 3.32 -22.11 -5.94
CA LEU A 105 4.51 -21.75 -6.70
C LEU A 105 4.72 -20.24 -6.64
N ILE A 106 5.95 -19.83 -6.35
CA ILE A 106 6.40 -18.45 -6.46
C ILE A 106 7.58 -18.48 -7.43
N GLN A 107 7.38 -17.91 -8.61
CA GLN A 107 8.35 -17.94 -9.69
C GLN A 107 9.60 -17.12 -9.36
N LYS A 108 10.72 -17.46 -10.00
CA LYS A 108 11.93 -16.64 -9.96
C LYS A 108 11.59 -15.20 -10.35
N ASN A 109 12.16 -14.22 -9.64
CA ASN A 109 11.91 -12.80 -9.87
C ASN A 109 10.45 -12.35 -9.65
N ALA A 110 9.63 -13.09 -8.90
CA ALA A 110 8.25 -12.70 -8.60
C ALA A 110 8.14 -11.31 -7.95
N PHE A 111 9.07 -10.99 -7.05
CA PHE A 111 9.13 -9.72 -6.32
C PHE A 111 10.07 -8.69 -6.96
N ARG A 112 10.46 -8.89 -8.23
CA ARG A 112 11.35 -7.97 -8.93
C ARG A 112 10.76 -6.56 -8.98
N GLY A 113 11.58 -5.55 -8.65
CA GLY A 113 11.20 -4.15 -8.49
C GLY A 113 10.84 -3.76 -7.05
N LEU A 114 10.75 -4.71 -6.11
CA LEU A 114 10.48 -4.45 -4.70
C LEU A 114 11.72 -4.62 -3.79
N GLU A 115 12.89 -4.93 -4.34
CA GLU A 115 14.09 -5.40 -3.63
C GLU A 115 14.57 -4.40 -2.56
N SER A 116 14.43 -3.10 -2.82
CA SER A 116 14.89 -2.03 -1.91
C SER A 116 13.80 -1.48 -0.99
N ILE A 117 12.54 -1.91 -1.15
CA ILE A 117 11.38 -1.28 -0.51
C ILE A 117 10.59 -2.26 0.35
N LEU A 118 10.49 -3.53 -0.07
CA LEU A 118 9.73 -4.54 0.66
C LEU A 118 10.45 -4.89 1.97
N GLN A 119 9.76 -4.66 3.07
CA GLN A 119 10.23 -4.87 4.44
C GLN A 119 9.65 -6.14 5.04
N GLU A 120 8.42 -6.51 4.65
CA GLU A 120 7.72 -7.66 5.18
C GLU A 120 6.95 -8.39 4.08
N LEU A 121 7.15 -9.71 4.00
CA LEU A 121 6.38 -10.62 3.18
C LEU A 121 5.77 -11.69 4.10
N SER A 122 4.45 -11.77 4.13
CA SER A 122 3.71 -12.85 4.79
C SER A 122 2.99 -13.71 3.75
N ILE A 123 3.16 -15.02 3.88
CA ILE A 123 2.61 -16.07 3.00
C ILE A 123 2.04 -17.21 3.84
N VAL A 124 1.59 -16.91 5.06
CA VAL A 124 1.08 -17.89 6.03
C VAL A 124 -0.19 -18.56 5.50
N GLY A 125 -0.37 -19.85 5.80
CA GLY A 125 -1.58 -20.58 5.39
C GLY A 125 -1.69 -20.87 3.89
N ASN A 126 -0.57 -20.79 3.15
CA ASN A 126 -0.48 -21.21 1.75
C ASN A 126 -0.11 -22.69 1.60
N ARG A 127 0.10 -23.15 0.36
CA ARG A 127 0.34 -24.55 -0.02
C ARG A 127 1.72 -24.75 -0.64
N LEU A 128 2.69 -23.96 -0.19
CA LEU A 128 4.06 -24.05 -0.65
C LEU A 128 4.66 -25.39 -0.18
N THR A 129 5.28 -26.10 -1.11
CA THR A 129 6.01 -27.34 -0.81
C THR A 129 7.46 -27.08 -0.45
N GLU A 130 7.97 -25.89 -0.77
CA GLU A 130 9.35 -25.49 -0.56
C GLU A 130 9.45 -23.98 -0.27
N VAL A 131 10.57 -23.57 0.33
CA VAL A 131 10.89 -22.15 0.52
C VAL A 131 11.34 -21.57 -0.83
N PRO A 132 10.73 -20.48 -1.32
CA PRO A 132 10.98 -19.96 -2.67
C PRO A 132 12.27 -19.13 -2.73
N ILE A 133 13.42 -19.76 -2.49
CA ILE A 133 14.72 -19.08 -2.41
C ILE A 133 15.00 -18.25 -3.68
N ALA A 134 14.76 -18.81 -4.86
CA ALA A 134 14.98 -18.13 -6.14
C ALA A 134 14.07 -16.92 -6.38
N ALA A 135 12.98 -16.77 -5.62
CA ALA A 135 12.12 -15.60 -5.69
C ALA A 135 12.56 -14.49 -4.71
N LEU A 136 13.26 -14.86 -3.63
CA LEU A 136 13.76 -13.96 -2.58
C LEU A 136 15.21 -13.52 -2.81
N ASP A 137 15.94 -14.25 -3.65
CA ASP A 137 17.27 -13.89 -4.15
C ASP A 137 17.12 -12.78 -5.22
N GLY A 138 16.94 -11.54 -4.74
CA GLY A 138 16.79 -10.32 -5.54
C GLY A 138 18.05 -9.47 -5.50
#